data_AF-A0A3D4TLY5-F1
#
_entry.id   AF-A0A3D4TLY5-F1
#
_cell.length_a   1.000
_cell.length_b   1.000
_cell.length_c   1.000
_cell.angle_alpha   90.00
_cell.angle_beta   90.00
_cell.angle_gamma   90.00
#
_symmetry.space_group_name_H-M   'P 1'
#
loop_
_entity.id
_entity.type
_entity.pdbx_description
1 polymer ?
#
loop_
_entity_poly.entity_id
_entity_poly.type
_entity_poly.pdbx_seq_one_letter_code
_entity_poly.pdbx_strand_id
1 'polypeptide(L)'
;TVASQRVIGDVHARVGIPVDLVTRGARVLKHELFVRLRDDAPDSATAFAAIDCLSAIMDIAMEGMTLAYTHARERSTRADAAYRL
;
A
#
# COMPACT_ATOMS: atom_id res chain seq x y z
N THR A 1 3.11 -10.72 -1.20
CA THR A 1 4.54 -10.49 -1.53
C THR A 1 4.67 -9.21 -2.35
N VAL A 2 5.88 -8.71 -2.61
CA VAL A 2 6.11 -7.53 -3.47
C VAL A 2 5.47 -7.72 -4.86
N ALA A 3 5.53 -8.93 -5.42
CA ALA A 3 4.86 -9.27 -6.68
C ALA A 3 3.34 -9.03 -6.63
N SER A 4 2.69 -9.33 -5.50
CA SER A 4 1.26 -9.04 -5.31
C SER A 4 0.98 -7.54 -5.31
N GLN A 5 1.85 -6.73 -4.68
CA GLN A 5 1.66 -5.28 -4.61
C GLN A 5 1.77 -4.60 -5.98
N ARG A 6 2.57 -5.18 -6.88
CA ARG A 6 2.61 -4.74 -8.29
C ARG A 6 1.25 -4.88 -8.96
N VAL A 7 0.62 -6.05 -8.86
CA VAL A 7 -0.71 -6.31 -9.43
C VAL A 7 -1.75 -5.37 -8.81
N ILE A 8 -1.71 -5.17 -7.50
CA ILE A 8 -2.63 -4.27 -6.78
C ILE A 8 -2.47 -2.81 -7.26
N GLY A 9 -1.23 -2.34 -7.40
CA GLY A 9 -0.95 -0.98 -7.89
C GLY A 9 -1.43 -0.77 -9.33
N ASP A 10 -1.17 -1.72 -10.22
CA ASP A 10 -1.67 -1.70 -11.60
C ASP A 10 -3.21 -1.66 -11.64
N VAL A 11 -3.89 -2.43 -10.78
CA VAL A 11 -5.36 -2.45 -10.69
C VAL A 11 -5.92 -1.12 -10.17
N HIS A 12 -5.38 -0.56 -9.08
CA HIS A 12 -5.81 0.74 -8.56
C HIS A 12 -5.67 1.84 -9.62
N ALA A 13 -4.55 1.87 -10.35
CA ALA A 13 -4.32 2.84 -11.41
C ALA A 13 -5.34 2.69 -12.55
N ARG A 14 -5.62 1.44 -12.97
CA ARG A 14 -6.58 1.16 -14.04
C ARG A 14 -8.02 1.54 -13.68
N VAL A 15 -8.42 1.33 -12.42
CA VAL A 15 -9.75 1.69 -11.92
C VAL A 15 -9.84 3.19 -11.59
N GLY A 16 -8.71 3.89 -11.54
CA GLY A 16 -8.64 5.32 -11.25
C GLY A 16 -8.78 5.66 -9.76
N ILE A 17 -8.46 4.72 -8.87
CA ILE A 17 -8.48 4.96 -7.42
C ILE A 17 -7.30 5.89 -7.06
N PRO A 18 -7.56 7.07 -6.47
CA PRO A 18 -6.50 7.99 -6.07
C PRO A 18 -5.56 7.40 -5.02
N VAL A 19 -4.25 7.65 -5.16
CA VAL A 19 -3.22 7.10 -4.26
C VAL A 19 -3.35 7.64 -2.82
N ASP A 20 -3.84 8.87 -2.65
CA ASP A 20 -4.15 9.46 -1.35
C ASP A 20 -5.28 8.70 -0.62
N LEU A 21 -6.26 8.14 -1.35
CA LEU A 21 -7.28 7.27 -0.76
C LEU A 21 -6.71 5.92 -0.35
N VAL A 22 -5.83 5.33 -1.17
CA VAL A 22 -5.17 4.05 -0.81
C VAL A 22 -4.30 4.22 0.43
N THR A 23 -3.49 5.28 0.50
CA THR A 23 -2.67 5.59 1.69
C THR A 23 -3.52 5.88 2.92
N ARG A 24 -4.67 6.55 2.78
CA ARG A 24 -5.64 6.74 3.88
C ARG A 24 -6.19 5.40 4.38
N GLY A 25 -6.55 4.49 3.48
CA GLY A 25 -6.99 3.14 3.83
C GLY A 25 -5.91 2.34 4.56
N ALA A 26 -4.67 2.39 4.07
CA ALA A 26 -3.53 1.75 4.72
C ALA A 26 -3.30 2.29 6.15
N ARG A 27 -3.44 3.61 6.35
CA ARG A 27 -3.33 4.22 7.68
C ARG A 27 -4.41 3.71 8.65
N VAL A 28 -5.66 3.61 8.19
CA VAL A 28 -6.76 3.06 9.01
C VAL A 28 -6.46 1.61 9.38
N LEU A 29 -6.07 0.78 8.41
CA LEU A 29 -5.73 -0.62 8.64
C LEU A 29 -4.55 -0.77 9.62
N LYS A 30 -3.48 0.03 9.47
CA LYS A 30 -2.32 0.04 10.37
C LYS A 30 -2.73 0.34 11.81
N HIS A 31 -3.58 1.35 12.00
CA HIS A 31 -4.06 1.74 13.32
C HIS A 31 -4.84 0.62 14.01
N GLU A 32 -5.80 0.00 13.32
CA GLU A 32 -6.60 -1.09 13.88
C GLU A 32 -5.75 -2.30 14.24
N LEU A 33 -4.75 -2.63 13.42
CA LEU A 33 -3.82 -3.70 13.73
C LEU A 33 -2.93 -3.36 14.94
N PHE A 34 -2.52 -2.11 15.11
CA PHE A 34 -1.76 -1.70 16.31
C PHE A 34 -2.57 -1.79 17.59
N VAL A 35 -3.88 -1.52 17.54
CA VAL A 35 -4.77 -1.72 18.68
C VAL A 35 -4.79 -3.21 19.04
N ARG A 36 -5.10 -4.08 18.07
CA ARG A 36 -5.14 -5.53 18.29
C ARG A 36 -3.82 -6.12 18.79
N LEU A 37 -2.70 -5.73 18.19
CA LEU A 37 -1.37 -6.21 18.60
C LEU A 37 -1.01 -5.81 20.03
N ARG A 38 -1.52 -4.69 20.55
CA ARG A 38 -1.31 -4.31 21.95
C ARG A 38 -2.24 -5.08 22.89
N ASP A 39 -3.47 -5.29 22.47
CA ASP A 39 -4.48 -5.96 23.30
C ASP A 39 -4.23 -7.48 23.41
N ASP A 40 -3.74 -8.10 22.34
CA ASP A 40 -3.56 -9.56 22.23
C ASP A 40 -2.15 -10.04 22.67
N ALA A 41 -1.17 -9.15 22.79
CA ALA A 41 0.19 -9.53 23.12
C ALA A 41 0.34 -9.92 24.61
N PRO A 42 1.18 -10.94 24.91
CA PRO A 42 1.39 -11.40 26.29
C PRO A 42 2.13 -10.35 27.15
N ASP A 43 2.91 -9.47 26.53
CA ASP A 43 3.64 -8.40 27.18
C ASP A 43 3.96 -7.27 26.19
N SER A 44 4.40 -6.12 26.74
CA SER A 44 4.72 -4.92 25.96
C SER A 44 5.90 -5.11 24.99
N ALA A 45 6.87 -5.98 25.29
CA ALA A 45 8.02 -6.20 24.43
C ALA A 45 7.60 -6.97 23.17
N THR A 46 6.74 -7.97 23.33
CA THR A 46 6.13 -8.72 22.23
C THR A 46 5.25 -7.82 21.38
N ALA A 47 4.41 -6.97 22.00
CA ALA A 47 3.60 -5.98 21.28
C ALA A 47 4.47 -5.04 20.45
N PHE A 48 5.55 -4.51 21.03
CA PHE A 48 6.48 -3.61 20.36
C PHE A 48 7.14 -4.28 19.14
N ALA A 49 7.69 -5.49 19.31
CA ALA A 49 8.33 -6.22 18.22
C ALA A 49 7.34 -6.54 17.07
N ALA A 50 6.11 -6.89 17.41
CA ALA A 50 5.08 -7.15 16.41
C ALA A 50 4.67 -5.88 15.64
N ILE A 51 4.53 -4.74 16.34
CA ILE A 51 4.22 -3.44 15.73
C ILE A 51 5.35 -2.97 14.82
N ASP A 52 6.61 -3.15 15.23
CA ASP A 52 7.78 -2.80 14.42
C ASP A 52 7.82 -3.63 13.12
N CYS A 53 7.66 -4.94 13.24
CA CYS A 53 7.58 -5.86 12.09
C CYS A 53 6.43 -5.50 11.15
N LEU A 54 5.22 -5.27 11.69
CA LEU A 54 4.05 -4.87 10.91
C LEU A 54 4.30 -3.54 10.17
N SER A 55 4.92 -2.57 10.84
CA SER A 55 5.23 -1.27 10.25
C SER A 55 6.14 -1.42 9.05
N ALA A 56 7.25 -2.15 9.19
CA ALA A 56 8.19 -2.39 8.11
C ALA A 56 7.53 -3.10 6.91
N ILE A 57 6.70 -4.11 7.17
CA ILE A 57 5.99 -4.85 6.11
C ILE A 57 4.98 -3.95 5.39
N MET A 58 4.24 -3.12 6.11
CA MET A 58 3.29 -2.18 5.51
C MET A 58 3.98 -1.11 4.66
N ASP A 59 5.12 -0.60 5.11
CA ASP A 59 5.87 0.42 4.40
C ASP A 59 6.41 -0.15 3.07
N ILE A 60 7.00 -1.36 3.09
CA ILE A 60 7.44 -2.07 1.88
C ILE A 60 6.26 -2.35 0.94
N ALA A 61 5.11 -2.74 1.48
CA ALA A 61 3.93 -3.01 0.67
C ALA A 61 3.42 -1.75 -0.05
N MET A 62 3.36 -0.63 0.68
CA MET A 62 2.93 0.66 0.15
C MET A 62 3.91 1.22 -0.87
N GLU A 63 5.22 1.04 -0.66
CA GLU A 63 6.26 1.41 -1.64
C GLU A 63 6.05 0.65 -2.96
N GLY A 64 5.97 -0.68 -2.91
CA GLY A 64 5.78 -1.50 -4.11
C GLY A 64 4.48 -1.20 -4.86
N MET A 65 3.39 -0.97 -4.13
CA MET A 65 2.09 -0.63 -4.71
C MET A 65 2.11 0.75 -5.38
N THR A 66 2.71 1.75 -4.73
CA THR A 66 2.78 3.14 -5.23
C THR A 66 3.68 3.24 -6.47
N LEU A 67 4.80 2.49 -6.49
CA LEU A 67 5.67 2.41 -7.66
C LEU A 67 4.93 1.83 -8.87
N ALA A 68 4.23 0.71 -8.67
CA ALA A 68 3.44 0.09 -9.73
C ALA A 68 2.30 0.99 -10.23
N TYR A 69 1.57 1.63 -9.31
CA TYR A 69 0.53 2.60 -9.62
C TYR A 69 1.05 3.74 -10.51
N THR A 70 2.19 4.32 -10.15
CA THR A 70 2.82 5.43 -10.88
C THR A 70 3.17 5.00 -12.29
N HIS A 71 3.86 3.86 -12.44
CA HIS A 71 4.20 3.31 -13.76
C HIS A 71 2.96 3.00 -14.62
N ALA A 72 1.88 2.48 -14.03
CA ALA A 72 0.64 2.22 -14.75
C ALA A 72 0.00 3.51 -15.26
N ARG A 73 -0.05 4.56 -14.43
CA ARG A 73 -0.57 5.87 -14.86
C ARG A 73 0.26 6.48 -15.97
N GLU A 74 1.59 6.46 -15.87
CA GLU A 74 2.45 6.99 -16.93
C GLU A 74 2.27 6.26 -18.27
N ARG A 75 2.09 4.93 -18.25
CA ARG A 75 1.81 4.18 -19.48
C ARG A 75 0.48 4.61 -20.09
N SER A 76 -0.55 4.77 -19.26
CA SER A 76 -1.87 5.23 -19.71
C SER A 76 -1.81 6.64 -20.29
N THR A 77 -1.13 7.58 -19.64
CA THR A 77 -1.04 8.97 -20.12
C THR A 77 -0.25 9.07 -21.44
N ARG A 78 0.83 8.30 -21.58
CA ARG A 78 1.57 8.21 -22.85
C ARG A 78 0.72 7.63 -23.97
N ALA A 79 -0.07 6.59 -23.69
CA ALA A 79 -0.99 6.02 -24.67
C ALA A 79 -2.05 7.03 -25.10
N ASP A 80 -2.71 7.71 -24.15
CA ASP A 80 -3.72 8.72 -24.43
C ASP A 80 -3.16 9.88 -25.26
N ALA A 81 -1.93 10.31 -25.00
CA ALA A 81 -1.25 11.35 -25.79
C ALA A 81 -0.98 10.89 -27.23
N ALA A 82 -0.57 9.63 -27.42
CA ALA A 82 -0.30 9.09 -28.75
C ALA A 82 -1.56 8.99 -29.62
N TYR A 83 -2.72 8.71 -29.03
CA TYR A 83 -4.01 8.68 -29.75
C TYR A 83 -4.59 10.07 -30.07
N ARG A 84 -4.03 11.14 -29.51
CA ARG A 84 -4.48 12.53 -29.73
C ARG A 84 -3.67 13.27 -30.80
N LEU A 85 -2.67 12.62 -31.40
CA LEU A 85 -1.88 13.08 -32.54
C LEU A 85 -2.47 12.54 -33.84
#